data_AF-A0A938KPT4-F1
#
_entry.id   AF-A0A938KPT4-F1
#
_cell.length_a   1.000
_cell.length_b   1.000
_cell.length_c   1.000
_cell.angle_alpha   90.00
_cell.angle_beta   90.00
_cell.angle_gamma   90.00
#
_symmetry.space_group_name_H-M   'P 1'
#
loop_
_entity.id
_entity.type
_entity.pdbx_description
1 polymer ?
#
loop_
_entity_poly.entity_id
_entity_poly.type
_entity_poly.pdbx_seq_one_letter_code
_entity_poly.pdbx_strand_id
1 'polypeptide(L)'
;MTDHPLPSSLRSPDPAQLLLGAAEGVPLVPVEAHGPDATPLLTAVREPPVCGEWSYDDRELEEPGGTVLTAVMRPGTSSRSSSMPAPTPAPAPVPTPAPTPAPTPAPTPAPTTVPAPMPAPVVPTTPPTDPFHVACARIETLANTLRYDEAVQALIELDLLRPDAPEIALYTGVIACRRACWKDAITPLRTATERLPDHAGAHYHLGEALNKCDDLPGALVAYQRAADLDPTHWRALKGVGIIYDRLGRPEQAAPFYRRARDAQRP
;
A
#
# COMPACT_ATOMS: atom_id res chain seq x y z
N MET A 1 -56.13 -39.31 -60.77
CA MET A 1 -56.38 -40.29 -59.70
C MET A 1 -56.12 -39.56 -58.39
N THR A 2 -57.19 -39.38 -57.61
CA THR A 2 -57.27 -38.90 -56.19
C THR A 2 -56.65 -37.54 -55.85
N ASP A 3 -57.17 -36.74 -54.93
CA ASP A 3 -58.52 -36.41 -54.45
C ASP A 3 -58.33 -35.11 -53.64
N HIS A 4 -59.38 -34.35 -53.46
CA HIS A 4 -59.49 -33.06 -52.73
C HIS A 4 -59.18 -33.18 -51.20
N PRO A 5 -59.31 -32.14 -50.34
CA PRO A 5 -58.83 -30.74 -50.37
C PRO A 5 -58.34 -30.22 -48.96
N LEU A 6 -58.04 -28.91 -48.88
CA LEU A 6 -57.87 -28.00 -47.70
C LEU A 6 -59.12 -28.00 -46.73
N PRO A 7 -59.24 -27.27 -45.57
CA PRO A 7 -58.54 -26.00 -45.21
C PRO A 7 -58.42 -25.58 -43.70
N SER A 8 -57.81 -24.40 -43.52
CA SER A 8 -58.14 -23.28 -42.59
C SER A 8 -58.08 -23.41 -41.05
N SER A 9 -57.21 -22.54 -40.51
CA SER A 9 -57.48 -21.53 -39.46
C SER A 9 -58.00 -21.98 -38.10
N LEU A 10 -57.28 -21.59 -37.03
CA LEU A 10 -57.79 -20.65 -36.00
C LEU A 10 -56.88 -20.63 -34.75
N ARG A 11 -56.43 -19.40 -34.44
CA ARG A 11 -56.44 -18.77 -33.11
C ARG A 11 -55.73 -19.48 -31.94
N SER A 12 -54.64 -18.87 -31.50
CA SER A 12 -54.14 -18.91 -30.13
C SER A 12 -55.23 -18.51 -29.12
N PRO A 13 -55.36 -19.20 -27.97
CA PRO A 13 -55.99 -18.66 -26.79
C PRO A 13 -54.98 -18.25 -25.70
N ASP A 14 -55.41 -17.21 -24.99
CA ASP A 14 -54.85 -16.38 -23.92
C ASP A 14 -54.55 -17.15 -22.61
N PRO A 15 -53.45 -16.83 -21.87
CA PRO A 15 -53.12 -17.42 -20.59
C PRO A 15 -54.00 -16.86 -19.44
N ALA A 16 -55.27 -17.26 -19.42
CA ALA A 16 -56.16 -17.02 -18.28
C ALA A 16 -57.19 -18.15 -18.18
N GLN A 17 -56.80 -19.28 -17.58
CA GLN A 17 -57.67 -20.21 -16.84
C GLN A 17 -56.91 -21.45 -16.37
N LEU A 18 -56.57 -21.49 -15.08
CA LEU A 18 -56.75 -22.68 -14.24
C LEU A 18 -56.86 -22.21 -12.78
N LEU A 19 -58.11 -22.05 -12.37
CA LEU A 19 -58.55 -21.84 -11.00
C LEU A 19 -58.75 -23.21 -10.33
N LEU A 20 -58.54 -23.19 -9.01
CA LEU A 20 -59.37 -23.79 -7.95
C LEU A 20 -58.94 -25.06 -7.22
N GLY A 21 -58.96 -24.92 -5.89
CA GLY A 21 -58.90 -25.94 -4.85
C GLY A 21 -58.24 -25.37 -3.58
N ALA A 22 -58.75 -24.31 -2.92
CA ALA A 22 -59.92 -24.21 -2.03
C ALA A 22 -59.66 -24.62 -0.56
N ALA A 23 -60.25 -23.83 0.35
CA ALA A 23 -60.43 -23.94 1.81
C ALA A 23 -59.34 -23.33 2.72
N GLU A 24 -59.60 -22.54 3.77
CA GLU A 24 -60.80 -21.95 4.43
C GLU A 24 -60.29 -20.91 5.47
N GLY A 25 -61.05 -19.84 5.79
CA GLY A 25 -61.06 -19.24 7.15
C GLY A 25 -60.36 -17.89 7.47
N VAL A 26 -60.88 -16.74 6.98
CA VAL A 26 -61.41 -15.53 7.70
C VAL A 26 -60.82 -15.10 9.08
N PRO A 27 -60.70 -13.78 9.46
CA PRO A 27 -60.39 -12.53 8.73
C PRO A 27 -59.40 -11.57 9.45
N LEU A 28 -59.11 -10.44 8.79
CA LEU A 28 -58.42 -9.23 9.28
C LEU A 28 -59.34 -8.31 10.10
N VAL A 29 -58.79 -7.60 11.11
CA VAL A 29 -59.30 -6.29 11.61
C VAL A 29 -58.11 -5.41 12.06
N PRO A 30 -58.13 -4.08 11.82
CA PRO A 30 -56.96 -3.18 11.95
C PRO A 30 -56.93 -2.42 13.29
N VAL A 31 -55.79 -1.83 13.65
CA VAL A 31 -55.69 -0.85 14.74
C VAL A 31 -54.88 0.37 14.28
N GLU A 32 -55.59 1.46 13.97
CA GLU A 32 -55.17 2.83 14.32
C GLU A 32 -55.86 3.16 15.67
N ALA A 33 -55.47 4.06 16.57
CA ALA A 33 -54.68 5.28 16.47
C ALA A 33 -54.50 5.92 17.89
N HIS A 34 -53.62 6.92 17.98
CA HIS A 34 -53.61 8.11 18.89
C HIS A 34 -53.01 8.05 20.31
N GLY A 35 -52.12 9.02 20.60
CA GLY A 35 -51.79 9.48 21.95
C GLY A 35 -50.44 10.23 22.07
N PRO A 36 -50.40 11.55 22.35
CA PRO A 36 -49.21 12.41 22.27
C PRO A 36 -48.54 12.68 23.63
N ASP A 37 -47.21 12.70 23.69
CA ASP A 37 -46.39 13.55 24.60
C ASP A 37 -44.92 13.11 24.57
N ALA A 38 -44.06 13.92 23.93
CA ALA A 38 -42.63 13.97 24.23
C ALA A 38 -42.03 15.25 23.62
N THR A 39 -41.99 16.29 24.44
CA THR A 39 -41.27 17.55 24.22
C THR A 39 -39.76 17.28 24.01
N PRO A 40 -39.06 18.06 23.16
CA PRO A 40 -37.68 17.78 22.79
C PRO A 40 -36.67 18.31 23.83
N LEU A 41 -35.67 17.51 24.18
CA LEU A 41 -34.46 18.00 24.86
C LEU A 41 -33.32 18.10 23.87
N LEU A 42 -33.15 19.32 23.35
CA LEU A 42 -31.91 19.83 22.78
C LEU A 42 -30.81 19.74 23.85
N THR A 43 -29.91 18.77 23.71
CA THR A 43 -28.64 18.79 24.42
C THR A 43 -27.53 18.98 23.41
N ALA A 44 -26.97 20.19 23.40
CA ALA A 44 -25.74 20.50 22.72
C ALA A 44 -24.61 19.64 23.30
N VAL A 45 -24.00 18.78 22.48
CA VAL A 45 -22.71 18.19 22.80
C VAL A 45 -21.70 18.66 21.77
N ARG A 46 -20.67 19.29 22.33
CA ARG A 46 -19.55 20.00 21.72
C ARG A 46 -18.74 19.10 20.80
N GLU A 47 -18.15 19.75 19.80
CA GLU A 47 -17.07 19.24 18.95
C GLU A 47 -15.93 18.62 19.77
N PRO A 48 -15.33 17.50 19.33
CA PRO A 48 -14.06 17.04 19.89
C PRO A 48 -12.88 17.84 19.32
N PRO A 49 -11.86 18.19 20.12
CA PRO A 49 -10.66 18.84 19.62
C PRO A 49 -9.75 17.87 18.86
N VAL A 50 -8.98 18.48 17.97
CA VAL A 50 -7.97 17.94 17.07
C VAL A 50 -6.81 17.24 17.80
N CYS A 51 -6.30 16.19 17.14
CA CYS A 51 -4.98 15.56 17.21
C CYS A 51 -4.12 15.76 18.48
N GLY A 52 -3.94 14.67 19.23
CA GLY A 52 -2.86 14.47 20.18
C GLY A 52 -2.28 13.06 20.01
N GLU A 53 -0.96 12.97 20.15
CA GLU A 53 -0.10 11.82 19.89
C GLU A 53 -0.43 10.60 20.75
N TRP A 54 -0.33 9.39 20.16
CA TRP A 54 -0.46 8.14 20.90
C TRP A 54 0.92 7.75 21.45
N SER A 55 1.14 7.98 22.74
CA SER A 55 2.22 7.36 23.50
C SER A 55 1.67 6.12 24.20
N TYR A 56 2.28 4.97 23.93
CA TYR A 56 2.01 3.69 24.58
C TYR A 56 2.70 3.69 25.95
N ASP A 57 1.96 3.45 27.04
CA ASP A 57 2.51 3.23 28.37
C ASP A 57 2.11 1.82 28.83
N ASP A 58 3.10 0.91 28.82
CA ASP A 58 3.01 -0.44 29.41
C ASP A 58 3.14 -0.31 30.93
N ARG A 59 2.03 -0.46 31.67
CA ARG A 59 2.10 -0.80 33.10
C ARG A 59 0.98 -1.75 33.52
N GLU A 60 1.40 -3.00 33.68
CA GLU A 60 0.87 -4.06 34.54
C GLU A 60 0.24 -3.52 35.84
N LEU A 61 -0.99 -3.92 36.09
CA LEU A 61 -1.72 -3.71 37.35
C LEU A 61 -1.56 -4.95 38.22
N GLU A 62 -0.69 -4.90 39.22
CA GLU A 62 -0.85 -5.67 40.46
C GLU A 62 -0.68 -4.74 41.68
N GLU A 63 -1.72 -4.76 42.52
CA GLU A 63 -1.87 -4.08 43.81
C GLU A 63 -1.04 -4.79 44.93
N PRO A 64 -1.14 -4.41 46.22
CA PRO A 64 -0.68 -3.17 46.83
C PRO A 64 0.27 -3.47 48.02
N GLY A 65 1.29 -2.65 48.22
CA GLY A 65 2.22 -2.79 49.35
C GLY A 65 2.95 -1.48 49.64
N GLY A 66 2.43 -0.71 50.59
CA GLY A 66 2.90 0.64 50.88
C GLY A 66 4.34 0.71 51.39
N THR A 67 5.05 1.75 50.98
CA THR A 67 5.99 2.48 51.83
C THR A 67 6.12 3.90 51.28
N VAL A 68 5.74 4.86 52.11
CA VAL A 68 5.80 6.30 51.85
C VAL A 68 7.23 6.78 52.06
N LEU A 69 7.84 7.42 51.06
CA LEU A 69 9.08 8.19 51.23
C LEU A 69 8.84 9.64 50.81
N THR A 70 8.77 10.50 51.83
CA THR A 70 8.73 11.95 51.73
C THR A 70 10.13 12.49 51.44
N ALA A 71 10.28 13.24 50.34
CA ALA A 71 11.51 13.98 50.05
C ALA A 71 11.32 15.46 50.40
N VAL A 72 12.03 15.89 51.45
CA VAL A 72 12.10 17.26 51.95
C VAL A 72 13.13 18.05 51.15
N MET A 73 12.74 19.24 50.68
CA MET A 73 13.61 20.20 50.00
C MET A 73 14.40 21.02 51.05
N ARG A 74 15.71 21.24 50.85
CA ARG A 74 16.54 22.16 51.65
C ARG A 74 17.37 23.08 50.76
N PRO A 75 17.46 24.39 51.04
CA PRO A 75 18.30 25.32 50.30
C PRO A 75 19.71 25.41 50.93
N GLY A 76 20.73 25.63 50.09
CA GLY A 76 22.12 25.86 50.50
C GLY A 76 22.70 27.06 49.77
N THR A 77 23.33 27.94 50.53
CA THR A 77 23.71 29.33 50.24
C THR A 77 25.11 29.50 49.66
N SER A 78 25.36 30.70 49.12
CA SER A 78 26.56 31.25 48.48
C SER A 78 27.86 31.24 49.32
N SER A 79 29.03 31.25 48.65
CA SER A 79 29.98 32.40 48.57
C SER A 79 31.48 32.06 48.41
N ARG A 80 32.21 33.05 47.83
CA ARG A 80 33.67 33.35 47.81
C ARG A 80 34.47 32.76 46.62
N SER A 81 35.01 33.56 45.69
CA SER A 81 36.00 34.67 45.73
C SER A 81 37.45 34.18 45.85
N SER A 82 38.24 34.37 44.77
CA SER A 82 39.71 34.58 44.71
C SER A 82 40.10 34.83 43.24
N SER A 83 40.38 36.08 42.84
CA SER A 83 41.71 36.70 42.74
C SER A 83 42.66 35.99 41.76
N MET A 84 42.79 36.54 40.55
CA MET A 84 43.81 36.13 39.55
C MET A 84 45.07 37.02 39.63
N PRO A 85 46.29 36.48 39.47
CA PRO A 85 47.50 37.27 39.29
C PRO A 85 47.80 37.58 37.81
N ALA A 86 48.55 38.68 37.59
CA ALA A 86 48.90 39.26 36.29
C ALA A 86 49.99 38.46 35.52
N PRO A 87 50.05 38.57 34.17
CA PRO A 87 51.02 37.84 33.35
C PRO A 87 52.40 38.51 33.24
N THR A 88 53.45 37.67 33.26
CA THR A 88 54.89 37.99 33.09
C THR A 88 55.23 38.17 31.59
N PRO A 89 56.17 39.07 31.20
CA PRO A 89 56.50 39.31 29.79
C PRO A 89 57.36 38.20 29.16
N ALA A 90 57.14 37.95 27.87
CA ALA A 90 57.84 36.95 27.06
C ALA A 90 59.25 37.44 26.60
N PRO A 91 60.23 36.53 26.42
CA PRO A 91 61.59 36.88 25.99
C PRO A 91 61.69 37.12 24.46
N ALA A 92 62.66 37.95 24.06
CA ALA A 92 62.92 38.34 22.67
C ALA A 92 63.54 37.19 21.82
N PRO A 93 63.26 37.12 20.51
CA PRO A 93 63.73 36.03 19.64
C PRO A 93 65.19 36.20 19.20
N VAL A 94 65.89 35.06 19.05
CA VAL A 94 67.26 34.94 18.52
C VAL A 94 67.21 34.81 16.98
N PRO A 95 68.16 35.39 16.22
CA PRO A 95 68.14 35.33 14.76
C PRO A 95 68.51 33.93 14.20
N THR A 96 67.74 33.47 13.23
CA THR A 96 67.93 32.23 12.46
C THR A 96 68.93 32.45 11.31
N PRO A 97 69.87 31.53 11.03
CA PRO A 97 70.78 31.64 9.91
C PRO A 97 70.10 31.40 8.55
N ALA A 98 70.61 32.06 7.51
CA ALA A 98 70.08 32.01 6.14
C ALA A 98 70.34 30.64 5.45
N PRO A 99 69.41 30.15 4.60
CA PRO A 99 69.55 28.86 3.93
C PRO A 99 70.52 28.91 2.74
N THR A 100 71.32 27.84 2.59
CA THR A 100 72.20 27.57 1.45
C THR A 100 71.37 27.25 0.18
N PRO A 101 71.73 27.75 -1.01
CA PRO A 101 70.97 27.46 -2.24
C PRO A 101 71.15 26.01 -2.69
N ALA A 102 70.05 25.39 -3.12
CA ALA A 102 70.00 24.04 -3.69
C ALA A 102 70.52 24.00 -5.14
N PRO A 103 71.11 22.88 -5.61
CA PRO A 103 71.62 22.76 -6.98
C PRO A 103 70.49 22.71 -8.01
N THR A 104 70.74 23.32 -9.18
CA THR A 104 69.82 23.39 -10.32
C THR A 104 69.55 22.00 -10.92
N PRO A 105 68.29 21.59 -11.14
CA PRO A 105 67.98 20.30 -11.74
C PRO A 105 68.31 20.26 -13.24
N ALA A 106 68.78 19.12 -13.72
CA ALA A 106 69.03 18.85 -15.14
C ALA A 106 67.72 18.83 -15.96
N PRO A 107 67.75 19.14 -17.27
CA PRO A 107 66.53 19.21 -18.09
C PRO A 107 65.87 17.83 -18.25
N THR A 108 64.58 17.77 -17.92
CA THR A 108 63.70 16.60 -18.10
C THR A 108 63.54 16.27 -19.59
N PRO A 109 63.74 15.00 -20.03
CA PRO A 109 63.46 14.62 -21.41
C PRO A 109 61.97 14.72 -21.72
N ALA A 110 61.63 15.15 -22.94
CA ALA A 110 60.26 15.27 -23.40
C ALA A 110 59.54 13.90 -23.37
N PRO A 111 58.24 13.85 -23.01
CA PRO A 111 57.53 12.59 -22.89
C PRO A 111 57.35 11.94 -24.27
N THR A 112 57.88 10.74 -24.44
CA THR A 112 57.57 9.87 -25.57
C THR A 112 56.10 9.47 -25.45
N THR A 113 55.25 9.92 -26.37
CA THR A 113 53.84 9.52 -26.46
C THR A 113 53.76 8.04 -26.79
N VAL A 114 53.57 7.21 -25.76
CA VAL A 114 53.15 5.82 -25.95
C VAL A 114 51.70 5.86 -26.43
N PRO A 115 51.34 5.24 -27.57
CA PRO A 115 49.94 5.17 -27.99
C PRO A 115 49.14 4.46 -26.90
N ALA A 116 48.03 5.08 -26.48
CA ALA A 116 47.14 4.52 -25.48
C ALA A 116 46.72 3.10 -25.89
N PRO A 117 46.71 2.12 -24.97
CA PRO A 117 46.17 0.80 -25.27
C PRO A 117 44.72 0.97 -25.72
N MET A 118 44.35 0.34 -26.84
CA MET A 118 42.95 0.34 -27.28
C MET A 118 42.07 -0.10 -26.11
N PRO A 119 40.90 0.56 -25.89
CA PRO A 119 39.98 0.11 -24.86
C PRO A 119 39.64 -1.36 -25.13
N ALA A 120 39.87 -2.21 -24.14
CA ALA A 120 39.43 -3.60 -24.20
C ALA A 120 37.91 -3.60 -24.48
N PRO A 121 37.39 -4.58 -25.24
CA PRO A 121 35.95 -4.69 -25.45
C PRO A 121 35.27 -4.74 -24.08
N VAL A 122 34.42 -3.76 -23.80
CA VAL A 122 33.57 -3.75 -22.60
C VAL A 122 32.63 -4.94 -22.76
N VAL A 123 32.96 -6.06 -22.12
CA VAL A 123 32.00 -7.16 -21.98
C VAL A 123 30.81 -6.58 -21.23
N PRO A 124 29.58 -6.60 -21.78
CA PRO A 124 28.43 -6.09 -21.06
C PRO A 124 28.34 -6.87 -19.74
N THR A 125 28.58 -6.19 -18.63
CA THR A 125 28.54 -6.76 -17.28
C THR A 125 27.11 -6.95 -16.79
N THR A 126 26.17 -7.25 -17.70
CA THR A 126 24.81 -7.61 -17.28
C THR A 126 24.93 -8.81 -16.36
N PRO A 127 24.54 -8.70 -15.08
CA PRO A 127 24.56 -9.85 -14.19
C PRO A 127 23.75 -10.97 -14.83
N PRO A 128 24.09 -12.25 -14.62
CA PRO A 128 23.26 -13.34 -15.11
C PRO A 128 21.85 -13.14 -14.56
N THR A 129 20.91 -12.80 -15.44
CA THR A 129 19.54 -12.56 -15.03
C THR A 129 18.96 -13.91 -14.61
N ASP A 130 18.70 -14.06 -13.32
CA ASP A 130 18.11 -15.25 -12.73
C ASP A 130 16.88 -15.69 -13.55
N PRO A 131 16.85 -16.91 -14.11
CA PRO A 131 15.75 -17.38 -14.96
C PRO A 131 14.38 -17.21 -14.31
N PHE A 132 14.30 -17.30 -12.98
CA PHE A 132 13.07 -17.05 -12.22
C PHE A 132 12.60 -15.60 -12.37
N HIS A 133 13.47 -14.61 -12.17
CA HIS A 133 13.13 -13.20 -12.35
C HIS A 133 12.75 -12.87 -13.80
N VAL A 134 13.40 -13.49 -14.77
CA VAL A 134 13.03 -13.35 -16.20
C VAL A 134 11.62 -13.90 -16.45
N ALA A 135 11.31 -15.07 -15.88
CA ALA A 135 9.98 -15.67 -16.00
C ALA A 135 8.89 -14.79 -15.36
N CYS A 136 9.13 -14.24 -14.16
CA CYS A 136 8.25 -13.28 -13.51
C CYS A 136 7.96 -12.06 -14.40
N ALA A 137 9.00 -11.40 -14.90
CA ALA A 137 8.86 -10.22 -15.78
C ALA A 137 8.11 -10.56 -17.10
N ARG A 138 8.34 -11.75 -17.64
CA ARG A 138 7.62 -12.24 -18.83
C ARG A 138 6.13 -12.43 -18.52
N ILE A 139 5.78 -13.03 -17.37
CA ILE A 139 4.38 -13.20 -16.96
C ILE A 139 3.67 -11.84 -16.84
N GLU A 140 4.30 -10.86 -16.19
CA GLU A 140 3.75 -9.50 -16.08
C GLU A 140 3.50 -8.87 -17.44
N THR A 141 4.46 -9.01 -18.35
CA THR A 141 4.36 -8.48 -19.71
C THR A 141 3.22 -9.14 -20.48
N LEU A 142 3.10 -10.47 -20.40
CA LEU A 142 2.02 -11.23 -21.05
C LEU A 142 0.65 -10.85 -20.46
N ALA A 143 0.55 -10.75 -19.14
CA ALA A 143 -0.68 -10.33 -18.45
C ALA A 143 -1.08 -8.89 -18.82
N ASN A 144 -0.13 -7.98 -19.01
CA ASN A 144 -0.40 -6.59 -19.42
C ASN A 144 -0.75 -6.47 -20.91
N THR A 145 -0.31 -7.40 -21.75
CA THR A 145 -0.60 -7.45 -23.19
C THR A 145 -1.82 -8.31 -23.53
N LEU A 146 -2.62 -8.69 -22.52
CA LEU A 146 -3.82 -9.53 -22.63
C LEU A 146 -3.57 -10.96 -23.18
N ARG A 147 -2.31 -11.42 -23.20
CA ARG A 147 -1.93 -12.77 -23.64
C ARG A 147 -2.05 -13.76 -22.49
N TYR A 148 -3.27 -13.96 -22.00
CA TYR A 148 -3.52 -14.67 -20.75
C TYR A 148 -3.17 -16.15 -20.80
N ASP A 149 -3.45 -16.83 -21.91
CA ASP A 149 -3.14 -18.26 -22.04
C ASP A 149 -1.63 -18.50 -21.97
N GLU A 150 -0.84 -17.62 -22.59
CA GLU A 150 0.62 -17.66 -22.51
C GLU A 150 1.13 -17.25 -21.14
N ALA A 151 0.48 -16.31 -20.46
CA ALA A 151 0.81 -15.97 -19.07
C ALA A 151 0.59 -17.17 -18.14
N VAL A 152 -0.46 -17.96 -18.36
CA VAL A 152 -0.74 -19.20 -17.63
C VAL A 152 0.29 -20.29 -17.95
N GLN A 153 0.74 -20.42 -19.20
CA GLN A 153 1.85 -21.33 -19.53
C GLN A 153 3.16 -20.91 -18.85
N ALA A 154 3.45 -19.60 -18.85
CA ALA A 154 4.61 -19.06 -18.17
C ALA A 154 4.55 -19.25 -16.64
N LEU A 155 3.35 -19.30 -16.04
CA LEU A 155 3.15 -19.69 -14.64
C LEU A 155 3.54 -21.15 -14.37
N ILE A 156 3.21 -22.07 -15.27
CA ILE A 156 3.62 -23.48 -15.16
C ILE A 156 5.14 -23.59 -15.22
N GLU A 157 5.77 -22.87 -16.14
CA GLU A 157 7.24 -22.79 -16.21
C GLU A 157 7.85 -22.19 -14.94
N LEU A 158 7.21 -21.19 -14.34
CA LEU A 158 7.65 -20.57 -13.08
C LEU A 158 7.63 -21.58 -11.92
N ASP A 159 6.56 -22.37 -11.81
CA ASP A 159 6.42 -23.44 -10.81
C ASP A 159 7.48 -24.54 -11.00
N LEU A 160 7.84 -24.88 -12.24
CA LEU A 160 8.93 -25.80 -12.52
C LEU A 160 10.31 -25.26 -12.11
N LEU A 161 10.52 -23.94 -12.20
CA LEU A 161 11.78 -23.30 -11.79
C LEU A 161 11.92 -23.25 -10.27
N ARG A 162 10.86 -22.86 -9.56
CA ARG A 162 10.81 -22.81 -8.10
C ARG A 162 9.41 -23.22 -7.62
N PRO A 163 9.23 -24.50 -7.30
CA PRO A 163 7.97 -24.97 -6.76
C PRO A 163 7.64 -24.25 -5.46
N ASP A 164 6.36 -24.00 -5.22
CA ASP A 164 5.87 -23.31 -4.02
C ASP A 164 6.46 -21.91 -3.81
N ALA A 165 6.89 -21.23 -4.88
CA ALA A 165 7.23 -19.81 -4.80
C ALA A 165 5.96 -18.96 -4.58
N PRO A 166 5.95 -18.00 -3.64
CA PRO A 166 4.77 -17.17 -3.37
C PRO A 166 4.35 -16.30 -4.57
N GLU A 167 5.28 -15.98 -5.47
CA GLU A 167 5.03 -15.28 -6.73
C GLU A 167 4.04 -16.02 -7.63
N ILE A 168 3.97 -17.35 -7.53
CA ILE A 168 3.00 -18.15 -8.29
C ILE A 168 1.56 -17.78 -7.88
N ALA A 169 1.30 -17.67 -6.58
CA ALA A 169 0.01 -17.23 -6.06
C ALA A 169 -0.27 -15.78 -6.46
N LEU A 170 0.73 -14.89 -6.35
CA LEU A 170 0.63 -13.50 -6.79
C LEU A 170 0.19 -13.42 -8.26
N TYR A 171 0.95 -14.02 -9.17
CA TYR A 171 0.71 -13.92 -10.61
C TYR A 171 -0.55 -14.65 -11.06
N THR A 172 -0.94 -15.74 -10.39
CA THR A 172 -2.26 -16.37 -10.60
C THR A 172 -3.37 -15.37 -10.32
N GLY A 173 -3.28 -14.67 -9.19
CA GLY A 173 -4.19 -13.60 -8.81
C GLY A 173 -4.21 -12.43 -9.79
N VAL A 174 -3.03 -11.94 -10.19
CA VAL A 174 -2.91 -10.83 -11.16
C VAL A 174 -3.53 -11.19 -12.51
N ILE A 175 -3.26 -12.38 -13.03
CA ILE A 175 -3.83 -12.84 -14.30
C ILE A 175 -5.35 -12.94 -14.18
N ALA A 176 -5.88 -13.47 -13.08
CA ALA A 176 -7.33 -13.51 -12.84
C ALA A 176 -7.96 -12.12 -12.79
N CYS A 177 -7.33 -11.15 -12.11
CA CYS A 177 -7.76 -9.73 -12.14
C CYS A 177 -7.75 -9.16 -13.56
N ARG A 178 -6.69 -9.40 -14.35
CA ARG A 178 -6.60 -8.91 -15.73
C ARG A 178 -7.69 -9.52 -16.63
N ARG A 179 -8.09 -10.76 -16.38
CA ARG A 179 -9.21 -11.44 -17.04
C ARG A 179 -10.58 -11.00 -16.54
N ALA A 180 -10.65 -10.09 -15.57
CA ALA A 180 -11.87 -9.69 -14.86
C ALA A 180 -12.57 -10.84 -14.10
N CYS A 181 -11.85 -11.93 -13.81
CA CYS A 181 -12.29 -13.03 -12.95
C CYS A 181 -12.06 -12.65 -11.48
N TRP A 182 -12.72 -11.59 -11.02
CA TRP A 182 -12.42 -10.95 -9.73
C TRP A 182 -12.57 -11.89 -8.53
N LYS A 183 -13.61 -12.74 -8.52
CA LYS A 183 -13.83 -13.71 -7.45
C LYS A 183 -12.71 -14.74 -7.36
N ASP A 184 -12.26 -15.24 -8.51
CA ASP A 184 -11.21 -16.26 -8.59
C ASP A 184 -9.83 -15.70 -8.20
N ALA A 185 -9.64 -14.38 -8.31
CA ALA A 185 -8.42 -13.70 -7.91
C ALA A 185 -8.25 -13.59 -6.38
N ILE A 186 -9.34 -13.58 -5.59
CA ILE A 186 -9.28 -13.27 -4.15
C ILE A 186 -8.45 -14.29 -3.38
N THR A 187 -8.71 -15.59 -3.56
CA THR A 187 -8.00 -16.66 -2.85
C THR A 187 -6.49 -16.63 -3.11
N PRO A 188 -6.00 -16.68 -4.36
CA PRO A 188 -4.56 -16.64 -4.63
C PRO A 188 -3.92 -15.32 -4.19
N LEU A 189 -4.62 -14.18 -4.27
CA LEU A 189 -4.11 -12.90 -3.79
C LEU A 189 -4.01 -12.83 -2.26
N ARG A 190 -4.95 -13.43 -1.52
CA ARG A 190 -4.84 -13.55 -0.06
C ARG A 190 -3.61 -14.37 0.33
N THR A 191 -3.41 -15.53 -0.30
CA THR A 191 -2.21 -16.34 -0.10
C THR A 191 -0.95 -15.54 -0.45
N ALA A 192 -0.95 -14.77 -1.54
CA ALA A 192 0.17 -13.92 -1.90
C ALA A 192 0.44 -12.86 -0.83
N THR A 193 -0.58 -12.18 -0.30
CA THR A 193 -0.40 -11.15 0.75
C THR A 193 0.04 -11.73 2.09
N GLU A 194 -0.30 -12.99 2.39
CA GLU A 194 0.16 -13.69 3.59
C GLU A 194 1.64 -14.08 3.49
N ARG A 195 2.06 -14.54 2.30
CA ARG A 195 3.45 -14.98 2.06
C ARG A 195 4.39 -13.86 1.68
N LEU A 196 3.85 -12.75 1.16
CA LEU A 196 4.57 -11.53 0.76
C LEU A 196 3.92 -10.31 1.45
N PRO A 197 4.01 -10.21 2.79
CA PRO A 197 3.31 -9.17 3.56
C PRO A 197 3.73 -7.74 3.22
N ASP A 198 4.93 -7.58 2.66
CA ASP A 198 5.51 -6.28 2.29
C ASP A 198 5.46 -5.99 0.78
N HIS A 199 4.78 -6.84 0.00
CA HIS A 199 4.65 -6.63 -1.44
C HIS A 199 3.44 -5.73 -1.75
N ALA A 200 3.67 -4.43 -1.92
CA ALA A 200 2.63 -3.43 -2.18
C ALA A 200 1.69 -3.81 -3.35
N GLY A 201 2.24 -4.36 -4.45
CA GLY A 201 1.45 -4.80 -5.60
C GLY A 201 0.45 -5.93 -5.30
N ALA A 202 0.77 -6.84 -4.37
CA ALA A 202 -0.10 -7.95 -4.00
C ALA A 202 -1.35 -7.42 -3.27
N HIS A 203 -1.12 -6.53 -2.30
CA HIS A 203 -2.18 -5.81 -1.58
C HIS A 203 -3.03 -4.94 -2.51
N TYR A 204 -2.41 -4.27 -3.49
CA TYR A 204 -3.13 -3.50 -4.50
C TYR A 204 -4.09 -4.37 -5.33
N HIS A 205 -3.60 -5.48 -5.88
CA HIS A 205 -4.44 -6.38 -6.68
C HIS A 205 -5.54 -7.04 -5.84
N LEU A 206 -5.27 -7.37 -4.57
CA LEU A 206 -6.30 -7.86 -3.65
C LEU A 206 -7.39 -6.80 -3.45
N GLY A 207 -7.00 -5.54 -3.21
CA GLY A 207 -7.94 -4.42 -3.11
C GLY A 207 -8.77 -4.23 -4.38
N GLU A 208 -8.17 -4.42 -5.55
CA GLU A 208 -8.87 -4.37 -6.84
C GLU A 208 -9.94 -5.45 -6.97
N ALA A 209 -9.58 -6.71 -6.68
CA ALA A 209 -10.50 -7.83 -6.72
C ALA A 209 -11.67 -7.63 -5.73
N LEU A 210 -11.38 -7.28 -4.48
CA LEU A 210 -12.39 -7.05 -3.43
C LEU A 210 -13.34 -5.91 -3.79
N ASN A 211 -12.81 -4.80 -4.30
CA ASN A 211 -13.60 -3.66 -4.77
C ASN A 211 -14.60 -4.08 -5.85
N LYS A 212 -14.15 -4.88 -6.82
CA LYS A 212 -14.98 -5.39 -7.90
C LYS A 212 -16.01 -6.43 -7.45
N CYS A 213 -15.77 -7.08 -6.32
CA CYS A 213 -16.71 -7.97 -5.66
C CYS A 213 -17.58 -7.29 -4.60
N ASP A 214 -17.54 -5.96 -4.51
CA ASP A 214 -18.33 -5.14 -3.58
C ASP A 214 -17.98 -5.29 -2.09
N ASP A 215 -16.87 -5.94 -1.76
CA ASP A 215 -16.30 -5.94 -0.41
C ASP A 215 -15.49 -4.65 -0.19
N LEU A 216 -16.21 -3.55 0.03
CA LEU A 216 -15.61 -2.22 0.24
C LEU A 216 -14.71 -2.17 1.48
N PRO A 217 -15.09 -2.74 2.65
CA PRO A 217 -14.22 -2.74 3.82
C PRO A 217 -12.90 -3.50 3.58
N GLY A 218 -12.97 -4.70 2.99
CA GLY A 218 -11.77 -5.47 2.66
C GLY A 218 -10.89 -4.76 1.63
N ALA A 219 -11.50 -4.16 0.61
CA ALA A 219 -10.79 -3.38 -0.40
C ALA A 219 -10.07 -2.17 0.19
N LEU A 220 -10.70 -1.45 1.13
CA LEU A 220 -10.10 -0.30 1.80
C LEU A 220 -8.82 -0.69 2.54
N VAL A 221 -8.89 -1.77 3.33
CA VAL A 221 -7.73 -2.28 4.09
C VAL A 221 -6.60 -2.68 3.15
N ALA A 222 -6.90 -3.43 2.09
CA ALA A 222 -5.89 -3.88 1.14
C ALA A 222 -5.23 -2.72 0.38
N TYR A 223 -6.01 -1.74 -0.11
CA TYR A 223 -5.44 -0.57 -0.75
C TYR A 223 -4.64 0.34 0.19
N GLN A 224 -5.09 0.51 1.44
CA GLN A 224 -4.34 1.26 2.45
C GLN A 224 -3.00 0.58 2.72
N ARG A 225 -2.99 -0.75 2.92
CA ARG A 225 -1.74 -1.49 3.11
C ARG A 225 -0.79 -1.32 1.93
N ALA A 226 -1.29 -1.36 0.69
CA ALA A 226 -0.48 -1.10 -0.50
C ALA A 226 0.10 0.33 -0.52
N ALA A 227 -0.70 1.33 -0.14
CA ALA A 227 -0.28 2.74 -0.08
C ALA A 227 0.67 3.05 1.10
N ASP A 228 0.61 2.27 2.18
CA ASP A 228 1.53 2.39 3.31
C ASP A 228 2.91 1.77 2.98
N LEU A 229 2.90 0.62 2.27
CA LEU A 229 4.11 -0.06 1.81
C LEU A 229 4.83 0.71 0.70
N ASP A 230 4.07 1.27 -0.24
CA ASP A 230 4.59 2.17 -1.27
C ASP A 230 3.77 3.47 -1.30
N PRO A 231 4.24 4.52 -0.58
CA PRO A 231 3.60 5.83 -0.56
C PRO A 231 3.54 6.54 -1.92
N THR A 232 4.27 6.06 -2.92
CA THR A 232 4.28 6.57 -4.29
C THR A 232 3.41 5.74 -5.24
N HIS A 233 2.77 4.67 -4.75
CA HIS A 233 1.90 3.83 -5.56
C HIS A 233 0.57 4.55 -5.88
N TRP A 234 0.59 5.38 -6.92
CA TRP A 234 -0.55 6.23 -7.28
C TRP A 234 -1.85 5.46 -7.54
N ARG A 235 -1.76 4.21 -8.03
CA ARG A 235 -2.93 3.35 -8.27
C ARG A 235 -3.59 2.90 -6.97
N ALA A 236 -2.81 2.53 -5.95
CA ALA A 236 -3.34 2.19 -4.63
C ALA A 236 -3.93 3.41 -3.92
N LEU A 237 -3.24 4.56 -3.95
CA LEU A 237 -3.77 5.82 -3.42
C LEU A 237 -5.10 6.21 -4.07
N LYS A 238 -5.19 6.11 -5.39
CA LYS A 238 -6.45 6.30 -6.12
C LYS A 238 -7.51 5.26 -5.71
N GLY A 239 -7.10 4.01 -5.51
CA GLY A 239 -7.94 2.93 -4.99
C GLY A 239 -8.60 3.30 -3.67
N VAL A 240 -7.82 3.76 -2.68
CA VAL A 240 -8.34 4.24 -1.38
C VAL A 240 -9.39 5.36 -1.57
N GLY A 241 -9.09 6.35 -2.41
CA GLY A 241 -10.03 7.43 -2.73
C GLY A 241 -11.35 6.92 -3.31
N ILE A 242 -11.26 5.99 -4.28
CA ILE A 242 -12.45 5.36 -4.90
C ILE A 242 -13.30 4.66 -3.84
N ILE A 243 -12.68 3.93 -2.91
CA ILE A 243 -13.44 3.23 -1.87
C ILE A 243 -14.15 4.21 -0.95
N TYR A 244 -13.50 5.29 -0.52
CA TYR A 244 -14.14 6.33 0.29
C TYR A 244 -15.32 7.00 -0.41
N ASP A 245 -15.23 7.27 -1.72
CA ASP A 245 -16.36 7.79 -2.50
C ASP A 245 -17.53 6.79 -2.54
N ARG A 246 -17.24 5.51 -2.78
CA ARG A 246 -18.26 4.44 -2.78
C ARG A 246 -18.92 4.27 -1.41
N LEU A 247 -18.22 4.60 -0.33
CA LEU A 247 -18.74 4.64 1.04
C LEU A 247 -19.48 5.96 1.37
N GLY A 248 -19.60 6.90 0.43
CA GLY A 248 -20.25 8.18 0.65
C GLY A 248 -19.44 9.17 1.50
N ARG A 249 -18.11 9.04 1.52
CA ARG A 249 -17.19 9.85 2.33
C ARG A 249 -16.17 10.62 1.46
N PRO A 250 -16.61 11.51 0.56
CA PRO A 250 -15.73 12.20 -0.40
C PRO A 250 -14.67 13.10 0.28
N GLU A 251 -14.98 13.65 1.45
CA GLU A 251 -14.02 14.44 2.26
C GLU A 251 -12.79 13.60 2.66
N GLN A 252 -13.00 12.31 2.93
CA GLN A 252 -11.91 11.37 3.23
C GLN A 252 -11.17 10.92 1.97
N ALA A 253 -11.81 10.94 0.80
CA ALA A 253 -11.20 10.56 -0.48
C ALA A 253 -10.25 11.65 -1.03
N ALA A 254 -10.63 12.93 -0.88
CA ALA A 254 -9.90 14.09 -1.41
C ALA A 254 -8.39 14.12 -1.14
N PRO A 255 -7.87 13.84 0.09
CA PRO A 255 -6.43 13.80 0.32
C PRO A 255 -5.72 12.69 -0.46
N PHE A 256 -6.34 11.51 -0.62
CA PHE A 256 -5.74 10.39 -1.35
C PHE A 256 -5.69 10.65 -2.85
N TYR A 257 -6.71 11.29 -3.44
CA TYR A 257 -6.65 11.70 -4.84
C TYR A 257 -5.57 12.74 -5.11
N ARG A 258 -5.37 13.70 -4.20
CA ARG A 258 -4.26 14.67 -4.30
C ARG A 258 -2.91 13.96 -4.27
N ARG A 259 -2.69 13.10 -3.28
CA ARG A 259 -1.46 12.28 -3.19
C ARG A 259 -1.25 11.42 -4.43
N ALA A 260 -2.30 10.77 -4.95
CA ALA A 260 -2.21 9.94 -6.15
C ALA A 260 -1.77 10.76 -7.37
N ARG A 261 -2.34 11.95 -7.57
CA ARG A 261 -1.95 12.86 -8.65
C ARG A 261 -0.50 13.32 -8.51
N ASP A 262 -0.09 13.66 -7.30
CA ASP A 262 1.28 14.13 -7.04
C ASP A 262 2.29 13.00 -7.26
N ALA A 263 1.97 11.76 -6.86
CA ALA A 263 2.77 10.56 -7.11
C ALA A 263 2.80 10.11 -8.58
N GLN A 264 1.83 10.56 -9.40
CA GLN A 264 1.80 10.27 -10.84
C GLN A 264 2.68 11.22 -11.65
N ARG A 265 3.13 12.34 -11.06
CA ARG A 265 4.02 13.28 -11.76
C ARG A 265 5.42 12.65 -11.92
N PRO A 266 6.04 12.84 -13.09
CA PRO A 266 7.38 12.30 -13.40
C PRO A 266 8.49 12.98 -12.59
#